data_AF-A0A6C0U3W6-F1
#
_entry.id   AF-A0A6C0U3W6-F1
#
_cell.length_a   1.000
_cell.length_b   1.000
_cell.length_c   1.000
_cell.angle_alpha   90.00
_cell.angle_beta   90.00
_cell.angle_gamma   90.00
#
_symmetry.space_group_name_H-M   'P 1'
#
loop_
_entity.id
_entity.type
_entity.pdbx_description
1 polymer ?
#
loop_
_entity_poly.entity_id
_entity_poly.type
_entity_poly.pdbx_seq_one_letter_code
_entity_poly.pdbx_strand_id
1 'polypeptide(L)' 'MTTPVISVKDTTPVGALIPLLADHGVQAVPINADERLVGVVTRSDLLAVLAEHIARNDRAFSD' A
#
# COMPACT_ATOMS: atom_id res chain seq x y z
N MET A 1 20.66 -0.55 6.58
CA MET A 1 19.93 -1.49 5.71
C MET A 1 19.55 -2.68 6.56
N THR A 2 18.27 -3.05 6.58
CA THR A 2 17.76 -4.20 7.35
C THR A 2 17.48 -5.37 6.41
N THR A 3 17.89 -6.56 6.82
CA THR A 3 17.60 -7.83 6.15
C THR A 3 17.06 -8.80 7.19
N PRO A 4 16.06 -9.64 6.85
CA PRO A 4 15.39 -9.80 5.56
C PRO A 4 14.39 -8.67 5.25
N VAL A 5 14.18 -8.39 3.95
CA VAL A 5 13.17 -7.42 3.49
C VAL A 5 11.84 -8.13 3.29
N ILE A 6 10.79 -7.64 3.95
CA ILE A 6 9.42 -8.12 3.73
C ILE A 6 8.95 -7.58 2.38
N SER A 7 8.62 -8.48 1.44
CA SER A 7 8.06 -8.14 0.12
C SER A 7 6.86 -9.03 -0.18
N VAL A 8 5.99 -8.59 -1.10
CA VAL A 8 4.77 -9.32 -1.47
C VAL A 8 4.64 -9.45 -2.99
N LYS A 9 3.77 -10.36 -3.45
CA LYS A 9 3.47 -10.53 -4.88
C LYS A 9 2.57 -9.40 -5.39
N ASP A 10 2.67 -9.05 -6.66
CA ASP A 10 1.77 -8.12 -7.37
C ASP A 10 0.30 -8.54 -7.37
N THR A 11 0.02 -9.84 -7.21
CA THR A 11 -1.33 -10.38 -7.01
C THR A 11 -1.86 -10.25 -5.57
N THR A 12 -1.07 -9.72 -4.64
CA THR A 12 -1.46 -9.59 -3.24
C THR A 12 -2.52 -8.50 -3.08
N PRO A 13 -3.69 -8.77 -2.47
CA PRO A 13 -4.70 -7.74 -2.25
C PRO A 13 -4.13 -6.57 -1.45
N VAL A 14 -4.40 -5.34 -1.89
CA VAL A 14 -3.88 -4.12 -1.24
C VAL A 14 -4.18 -4.05 0.25
N GLY A 15 -5.34 -4.57 0.68
CA GLY A 15 -5.73 -4.62 2.10
C GLY A 15 -4.76 -5.44 2.98
N ALA A 16 -4.08 -6.43 2.42
CA ALA A 16 -3.09 -7.23 3.14
C ALA A 16 -1.79 -6.46 3.42
N LEU A 17 -1.55 -5.33 2.73
CA LEU A 17 -0.40 -4.46 2.98
C LEU A 17 -0.64 -3.54 4.17
N ILE A 18 -1.90 -3.31 4.57
CA ILE A 18 -2.25 -2.42 5.68
C ILE A 18 -1.55 -2.82 6.99
N PRO A 19 -1.63 -4.06 7.50
CA PRO A 19 -0.97 -4.41 8.75
C PRO A 19 0.56 -4.29 8.66
N LEU A 20 1.15 -4.59 7.50
CA LEU A 20 2.59 -4.42 7.26
C LEU A 20 2.96 -2.94 7.34
N LEU A 21 2.25 -2.09 6.61
CA LEU A 21 2.49 -0.66 6.54
C LEU A 21 1.92 0.11 7.73
N ALA A 22 1.16 -0.50 8.64
CA ALA A 22 0.67 0.13 9.86
C ALA A 22 1.74 0.05 10.96
N ASP A 23 2.49 -1.06 11.01
CA ASP A 23 3.60 -1.27 11.93
C ASP A 23 4.66 -0.16 11.80
N HIS A 24 5.29 0.21 12.91
CA HIS A 24 6.26 1.32 12.96
C HIS A 24 7.60 0.95 12.32
N GLY A 25 7.87 -0.35 12.11
CA GLY A 25 9.11 -0.83 11.50
C GLY A 25 9.13 -0.83 9.97
N VAL A 26 7.98 -0.76 9.30
CA VAL A 26 7.88 -0.91 7.84
C VAL A 26 7.26 0.36 7.23
N GLN A 27 8.08 1.06 6.45
CA GLN A 27 7.67 2.30 5.78
C GLN A 27 7.23 2.06 4.32
N ALA A 28 7.71 0.97 3.74
CA ALA A 28 7.48 0.61 2.36
C ALA A 28 7.50 -0.91 2.19
N VAL A 29 6.67 -1.42 1.29
CA VAL A 29 6.60 -2.83 0.93
C VAL A 29 6.97 -2.95 -0.56
N PRO A 30 8.10 -3.58 -0.88
CA PRO A 30 8.45 -3.94 -2.25
C PRO A 30 7.45 -4.94 -2.84
N ILE A 31 7.08 -4.74 -4.09
CA ILE A 31 6.15 -5.58 -4.85
C ILE A 31 6.92 -6.31 -5.93
N ASN A 32 6.83 -7.64 -5.93
CA ASN A 32 7.48 -8.49 -6.90
C ASN A 32 6.45 -9.14 -7.83
N ALA A 33 6.78 -9.21 -9.12
CA ALA A 33 6.13 -10.11 -10.08
C ALA A 33 7.17 -11.18 -10.43
N ASP A 34 6.82 -12.45 -10.20
CA ASP A 34 7.78 -13.55 -10.20
C ASP A 34 9.01 -13.22 -9.32
N GLU A 35 10.22 -13.33 -9.85
CA GLU A 35 11.49 -13.04 -9.16
C GLU A 35 11.99 -11.60 -9.40
N ARG A 36 11.10 -10.70 -9.85
CA ARG A 36 11.47 -9.34 -10.24
C ARG A 36 10.72 -8.30 -9.43
N LEU A 37 11.46 -7.34 -8.86
CA LEU A 37 10.91 -6.12 -8.28
C LEU A 37 10.21 -5.30 -9.38
N VAL A 38 8.91 -5.06 -9.21
CA VAL A 38 8.10 -4.28 -10.15
C VAL A 38 7.62 -2.95 -9.58
N GLY A 39 7.69 -2.77 -8.25
CA GLY A 39 7.30 -1.51 -7.64
C GLY A 39 7.45 -1.51 -6.13
N VAL A 40 6.99 -0.43 -5.52
CA VAL A 40 6.97 -0.24 -4.07
C VAL A 40 5.65 0.42 -3.71
N VAL A 41 5.04 -0.02 -2.61
CA VAL A 41 3.89 0.64 -1.99
C VAL A 41 4.31 1.16 -0.62
N THR A 42 4.00 2.43 -0.35
CA THR A 42 4.31 3.13 0.89
C THR A 42 3.05 3.46 1.67
N ARG A 43 3.22 3.88 2.93
CA ARG A 43 2.10 4.40 3.74
C ARG A 43 1.42 5.62 3.12
N SER A 44 2.20 6.50 2.47
CA SER A 44 1.68 7.67 1.76
C SER A 44 0.80 7.31 0.58
N ASP A 45 1.10 6.23 -0.14
CA ASP A 45 0.28 5.78 -1.28
C ASP A 45 -1.11 5.33 -0.80
N LEU A 46 -1.17 4.58 0.31
CA LEU A 46 -2.44 4.17 0.92
C LEU A 46 -3.26 5.37 1.42
N LEU A 47 -2.60 6.35 2.05
CA LEU A 47 -3.24 7.59 2.51
C LEU A 47 -3.79 8.40 1.34
N ALA A 48 -3.03 8.51 0.24
CA ALA A 48 -3.48 9.23 -0.96
C ALA A 48 -4.72 8.59 -1.57
N VAL A 49 -4.74 7.26 -1.72
CA VAL A 49 -5.91 6.52 -2.23
C VAL A 49 -7.12 6.66 -1.31
N LEU A 50 -6.92 6.59 0.01
CA LEU A 50 -8.00 6.75 0.98
C LEU A 50 -8.57 8.17 0.95
N ALA A 51 -7.73 9.19 0.93
CA ALA A 51 -8.16 10.59 0.85
C ALA A 51 -8.95 10.84 -0.44
N GLU A 52 -8.50 10.30 -1.56
CA GLU A 52 -9.22 10.38 -2.84
C GLU A 52 -10.58 9.66 -2.77
N HIS A 53 -10.64 8.48 -2.13
CA HIS A 53 -11.89 7.74 -1.95
C HIS A 53 -12.90 8.50 -1.08
N ILE A 54 -12.46 9.08 0.04
CA ILE A 54 -13.30 9.91 0.92
C ILE A 54 -13.81 11.13 0.14
N ALA A 55 -12.94 11.86 -0.55
CA ALA A 55 -13.32 13.05 -1.31
C ALA A 55 -14.26 12.77 -2.49
N ARG A 56 -14.26 11.56 -3.04
CA ARG A 56 -15.25 11.12 -4.04
C ARG A 56 -16.58 10.78 -3.38
N ASN A 57 -16.56 10.11 -2.24
CA ASN A 57 -17.77 9.66 -1.56
C ASN A 57 -18.53 10.82 -0.92
N ASP A 58 -17.84 11.84 -0.40
CA ASP A 58 -18.47 13.07 0.12
C ASP A 58 -19.25 13.84 -0.95
N ARG A 59 -18.76 13.83 -2.21
CA ARG A 59 -19.46 14.46 -3.32
C ARG A 59 -20.74 13.73 -3.72
N ALA A 60 -20.82 12.43 -3.48
CA ALA A 60 -22.00 11.62 -3.81
C ALA A 60 -23.20 11.84 -2.86
N PHE A 61 -23.00 12.48 -1.69
CA PHE A 61 -24.06 12.85 -0.74
C PHE A 61 -24.51 14.31 -0.86
N SER A 62 -23.89 15.09 -1.75
CA SER A 62 -24.18 16.51 -1.94
C SER A 62 -24.95 16.83 -3.22
N ASP A 63 -25.28 15.82 -4.02
CA ASP A 63 -26.23 15.86 -5.16
C ASP A 63 -27.57 15.21 -4.75
#